data_AF-A0A537BTU8-F1
#
_entry.id   AF-A0A537BTU8-F1
#
_cell.length_a   1.000
_cell.length_b   1.000
_cell.length_c   1.000
_cell.angle_alpha   90.00
_cell.angle_beta   90.00
_cell.angle_gamma   90.00
#
_symmetry.space_group_name_H-M   'P 1'
#
loop_
_entity.id
_entity.type
_entity.pdbx_description
1 polymer ?
#
loop_
_entity_poly.entity_id
_entity_poly.type
_entity_poly.pdbx_seq_one_letter_code
_entity_poly.pdbx_strand_id
1 'polypeptide(L)'
;MMLTRKSAGAPAHLSSGNSRLSRSLSGMLAKTIDRRAFLKRSGVAVGAGAFATQLPFNMIGKAEAADDKAGKIEVKRTVCTHCSVGCAIDAVVQNGVWVRQEPVFDSPLNLGAHCAKGASIREHGMAEHSHRLKYPMKLVSGKYQRISWDTAINEIGDKVLALRKESGPDSLYFVGSSKHSNEQSYMLCKWVRLFGTNNTDHQARICHSTTVSGVANTWGYGAMTNSYNDMHNSKAALYIGSNAAEAHPVSMLHSLHAKETGCKIMVADPRFTRTAAKADQYIRIRSGTDIAFLFGVLHHVFKNGWEDKKYIHDRVYGMDKVKEEVMKVWVPSEVERVTGVPEAEVYKVAETMAKNRPSTIVWCMGQTQHTIGNAMVRASCILQLALGNIGVAGGGANIFRGHDNVQGATDLGPNPDSLPAYYGLAPGAYAHWARVWNVDLKWLQDQFASPAMMTKAGITVSRWIDGVLEKNENIDQDPNIRGLFFWGHAPNSQTRGLEMQAAMHALDLLVVIDPYPSATAAMAAMPLDEQGMKVLKDAGKQPKADRAVYLLPAATQLETSG
;
A
#
# COMPACT_ATOMS: atom_id res chain seq x y z
N MET A 1 20.70 -1.03 33.55
CA MET A 1 22.17 -1.14 33.67
C MET A 1 22.79 -0.37 32.50
N MET A 2 23.41 0.78 32.77
CA MET A 2 24.12 1.59 31.76
C MET A 2 25.49 0.96 31.49
N LEU A 3 25.88 0.83 30.22
CA LEU A 3 27.23 0.39 29.84
C LEU A 3 27.92 1.44 28.97
N THR A 4 28.86 2.14 29.60
CA THR A 4 29.89 2.98 28.99
C THR A 4 31.03 2.13 28.43
N ARG A 5 31.55 2.51 27.26
CA ARG A 5 32.70 1.86 26.62
C ARG A 5 33.99 2.65 26.93
N LYS A 6 34.97 2.00 27.56
CA LYS A 6 36.36 2.47 27.67
C LYS A 6 37.16 1.99 26.46
N SER A 7 37.95 2.89 25.86
CA SER A 7 38.94 2.61 24.84
C SER A 7 40.33 2.45 25.47
N ALA A 8 41.15 1.56 24.90
CA ALA A 8 42.60 1.57 25.07
C ALA A 8 43.27 0.91 23.84
N GLY A 9 44.37 1.50 23.38
CA GLY A 9 45.38 0.84 22.54
C GLY A 9 45.62 1.47 21.17
N ALA A 10 46.53 2.45 21.10
CA ALA A 10 47.30 2.76 19.89
C ALA A 10 48.55 1.83 19.83
N PRO A 11 49.25 1.77 18.68
CA PRO A 11 50.38 2.69 18.55
C PRO A 11 50.54 3.39 17.18
N ALA A 12 51.39 4.42 17.25
CA ALA A 12 51.77 5.46 16.30
C ALA A 12 52.45 4.99 15.01
N HIS A 13 52.27 5.75 13.92
CA HIS A 13 53.27 6.68 13.33
C HIS A 13 52.75 7.30 12.01
N LEU A 14 52.47 8.61 11.96
CA LEU A 14 53.03 9.67 11.09
C LEU A 14 51.81 10.53 10.65
N SER A 15 51.78 11.84 10.46
CA SER A 15 52.75 12.94 10.49
C SER A 15 51.97 14.24 10.77
N SER A 16 52.69 15.25 11.27
CA SER A 16 52.25 16.57 11.70
C SER A 16 51.38 17.38 10.71
N GLY A 17 50.31 18.00 11.22
CA GLY A 17 49.52 19.01 10.52
C GLY A 17 48.51 19.75 11.41
N ASN A 18 48.96 20.32 12.53
CA ASN A 18 48.10 21.07 13.46
C ASN A 18 47.70 22.44 12.88
N SER A 19 46.45 22.58 12.40
CA SER A 19 45.91 23.89 12.01
C SER A 19 45.42 24.66 13.25
N ARG A 20 45.76 25.95 13.35
CA ARG A 20 45.44 26.86 14.46
C ARG A 20 43.93 27.15 14.61
N LEU A 21 43.08 26.68 13.70
CA LEU A 21 41.63 26.94 13.72
C LEU A 21 40.87 26.11 14.76
N SER A 22 41.29 24.87 15.04
CA SER A 22 40.56 23.98 15.95
C SER A 22 40.59 24.45 17.41
N ARG A 23 41.65 25.15 17.83
CA ARG A 23 41.76 25.73 19.18
C ARG A 23 40.91 27.00 19.38
N SER A 24 40.54 27.71 18.31
CA SER A 24 39.67 28.89 18.42
C SER A 24 38.19 28.53 18.63
N LEU A 25 37.75 27.37 18.11
CA LEU A 25 36.33 26.99 18.11
C LEU A 25 35.87 26.36 19.42
N SER A 26 36.74 25.63 20.13
CA SER A 26 36.36 25.02 21.42
C SER A 26 36.22 26.03 22.58
N GLY A 27 36.75 27.24 22.45
CA GLY A 27 36.63 28.29 23.48
C GLY A 27 35.34 29.13 23.42
N MET A 28 34.56 29.05 22.33
CA MET A 28 33.41 29.94 22.10
C MET A 28 32.05 29.38 22.53
N LEU A 29 31.96 28.10 22.90
CA LEU A 29 30.68 27.42 23.13
C LEU A 29 30.20 27.41 24.59
N ALA A 30 30.91 28.06 25.52
CA ALA A 30 30.65 27.94 26.96
C ALA A 30 30.23 29.25 27.67
N LYS A 31 29.57 30.20 26.99
CA LYS A 31 28.96 31.37 27.68
C LYS A 31 27.52 31.61 27.23
N THR A 32 26.62 31.70 28.19
CA THR A 32 25.22 32.12 28.04
C THR A 32 25.15 33.50 27.36
N ILE A 33 24.35 33.61 26.30
CA ILE A 33 24.24 34.82 25.47
C ILE A 33 23.13 35.71 26.03
N ASP A 34 23.46 36.95 26.40
CA ASP A 34 22.45 37.93 26.84
C ASP A 34 21.65 38.49 25.64
N ARG A 35 20.42 38.95 25.90
CA ARG A 35 19.48 39.51 24.93
C ARG A 35 20.06 40.62 24.03
N ARG A 36 20.95 41.49 24.55
CA ARG A 36 21.62 42.54 23.79
C ARG A 36 22.69 41.98 22.85
N ALA A 37 23.42 40.95 23.28
CA ALA A 37 24.35 40.21 22.43
C ALA A 37 23.63 39.38 21.36
N PHE A 38 22.46 38.81 21.68
CA PHE A 38 21.58 38.16 20.73
C PHE A 38 21.10 39.15 19.66
N LEU A 39 20.50 40.28 20.03
CA LEU A 39 19.99 41.26 19.06
C LEU A 39 21.08 41.87 18.15
N LYS A 40 22.28 42.13 18.68
CA LYS A 40 23.42 42.56 17.84
C LYS A 40 23.86 41.48 16.85
N ARG A 41 23.90 40.21 17.27
CA ARG A 41 24.27 39.09 16.40
C ARG A 41 23.18 38.77 15.37
N SER A 42 21.91 38.91 15.74
CA SER A 42 20.77 38.78 14.83
C SER A 42 20.79 39.90 13.78
N GLY A 43 21.15 41.13 14.15
CA GLY A 43 21.34 42.22 13.19
C GLY A 43 22.46 41.94 12.17
N VAL A 44 23.56 41.34 12.60
CA VAL A 44 24.65 40.89 11.69
C VAL A 44 24.23 39.68 10.84
N ALA A 45 23.45 38.75 11.39
CA ALA A 45 22.92 37.59 10.64
C ALA A 45 21.88 37.99 9.58
N VAL A 46 21.03 38.99 9.88
CA VAL A 46 20.08 39.57 8.92
C VAL A 46 20.81 40.36 7.83
N GLY A 47 21.87 41.09 8.19
CA GLY A 47 22.75 41.76 7.21
C GLY A 47 23.51 40.77 6.30
N ALA A 48 23.97 39.64 6.85
CA ALA A 48 24.58 38.57 6.07
C ALA A 48 23.56 37.81 5.20
N GLY A 49 22.32 37.65 5.66
CA GLY A 49 21.22 37.06 4.89
C GLY A 49 20.78 37.92 3.69
N ALA A 50 20.79 39.24 3.84
CA ALA A 50 20.54 40.17 2.73
C ALA A 50 21.68 40.14 1.68
N PHE A 51 22.93 39.98 2.14
CA PHE A 51 24.05 39.73 1.22
C PHE A 51 23.94 38.37 0.52
N ALA A 52 23.42 37.34 1.19
CA ALA A 52 23.22 36.02 0.58
C ALA A 52 22.20 36.04 -0.57
N THR A 53 21.20 36.93 -0.52
CA THR A 53 20.26 37.14 -1.64
C THR A 53 20.85 37.94 -2.82
N GLN A 54 22.01 38.57 -2.63
CA GLN A 54 22.75 39.28 -3.67
C GLN A 54 23.99 38.52 -4.16
N LEU A 55 24.25 37.32 -3.62
CA LEU A 55 25.31 36.45 -4.14
C LEU A 55 24.89 35.97 -5.53
N PRO A 56 25.73 36.17 -6.56
CA PRO A 56 25.38 35.74 -7.91
C PRO A 56 25.23 34.21 -7.91
N PHE A 57 24.27 33.67 -8.69
CA PHE A 57 23.94 32.23 -8.79
C PHE A 57 25.17 31.32 -9.06
N ASN A 58 26.29 31.91 -9.43
CA ASN A 58 27.62 31.36 -9.64
C ASN A 58 28.26 30.78 -8.36
N MET A 59 27.76 31.11 -7.17
CA MET A 59 28.24 30.56 -5.89
C MET A 59 27.74 29.14 -5.59
N ILE A 60 26.72 28.67 -6.33
CA ILE A 60 26.45 27.23 -6.43
C ILE A 60 27.48 26.71 -7.43
N GLY A 61 28.66 26.32 -6.95
CA GLY A 61 29.64 25.66 -7.78
C GLY A 61 29.01 24.42 -8.42
N LYS A 62 29.33 24.15 -9.70
CA LYS A 62 29.10 22.81 -10.24
C LYS A 62 29.78 21.84 -9.29
N ALA A 63 29.03 20.88 -8.75
CA ALA A 63 29.66 19.71 -8.20
C ALA A 63 30.48 19.10 -9.34
N GLU A 64 31.80 19.13 -9.22
CA GLU A 64 32.65 18.36 -10.12
C GLU A 64 32.29 16.91 -9.88
N ALA A 65 31.58 16.31 -10.86
CA ALA A 65 31.45 14.88 -10.91
C ALA A 65 32.87 14.30 -10.87
N ALA A 66 33.10 13.28 -10.05
CA ALA A 66 34.33 12.51 -10.13
C ALA A 66 34.58 12.12 -11.60
N ASP A 67 35.84 12.14 -12.03
CA ASP A 67 36.23 11.83 -13.41
C ASP A 67 35.39 10.70 -13.98
N ASP A 68 34.76 10.97 -15.12
CA ASP A 68 33.89 10.04 -15.82
C ASP A 68 34.68 8.75 -16.04
N LYS A 69 34.37 7.70 -15.27
CA LYS A 69 34.87 6.37 -15.60
C LYS A 69 34.22 6.03 -16.93
N ALA A 70 34.98 6.27 -18.01
CA ALA A 70 34.59 6.03 -19.39
C ALA A 70 33.78 4.74 -19.48
N GLY A 71 32.47 4.89 -19.58
CA GLY A 71 31.51 3.82 -19.40
C GLY A 71 30.30 4.15 -20.22
N LYS A 72 29.73 3.16 -20.88
CA LYS A 72 28.53 3.35 -21.70
C LYS A 72 27.41 3.83 -20.78
N ILE A 73 26.92 5.05 -21.04
CA ILE A 73 25.73 5.60 -20.38
C ILE A 73 24.51 5.16 -21.18
N GLU A 74 23.57 4.54 -20.50
CA GLU A 74 22.27 4.14 -21.04
C GLU A 74 21.17 4.79 -20.20
N VAL A 75 20.11 5.26 -20.85
CA VAL A 75 18.90 5.71 -20.16
C VAL A 75 17.85 4.62 -20.31
N LYS A 76 17.43 4.05 -19.18
CA LYS A 76 16.39 3.02 -19.12
C LYS A 76 15.16 3.59 -18.43
N ARG A 77 14.00 3.51 -19.09
CA ARG A 77 12.74 3.96 -18.50
C ARG A 77 12.19 2.90 -17.56
N THR A 78 11.76 3.32 -16.38
CA THR A 78 11.13 2.46 -15.38
C THR A 78 10.00 3.21 -14.66
N VAL A 79 9.32 2.53 -13.74
CA VAL A 79 8.18 3.04 -12.97
C VAL A 79 8.52 3.01 -11.47
N CYS A 80 8.14 4.08 -10.77
CA CYS A 80 8.32 4.18 -9.32
C CYS A 80 7.62 3.05 -8.57
N THR A 81 8.35 2.38 -7.67
CA THR A 81 7.89 1.18 -6.95
C THR A 81 7.19 1.49 -5.62
N HIS A 82 6.78 2.73 -5.35
CA HIS A 82 6.25 3.13 -4.04
C HIS A 82 4.73 3.07 -3.93
N CYS A 83 4.05 4.03 -4.55
CA CYS A 83 2.59 4.21 -4.49
C CYS A 83 1.95 3.97 -5.86
N SER A 84 0.63 3.83 -5.92
CA SER A 84 -0.12 3.53 -7.15
C SER A 84 -0.15 4.63 -8.22
N VAL A 85 0.51 5.78 -8.02
CA VAL A 85 0.49 6.86 -9.03
C VAL A 85 1.21 6.44 -10.31
N GLY A 86 2.21 5.56 -10.23
CA GLY A 86 2.90 5.05 -11.42
C GLY A 86 3.82 6.07 -12.09
N CYS A 87 4.50 6.92 -11.31
CA CYS A 87 5.41 7.93 -11.87
C CYS A 87 6.52 7.28 -12.69
N ALA A 88 6.70 7.73 -13.93
CA ALA A 88 7.77 7.27 -14.81
C ALA A 88 9.10 7.95 -14.44
N ILE A 89 10.17 7.17 -14.54
CA ILE A 89 11.54 7.52 -14.14
C ILE A 89 12.49 7.12 -15.26
N ASP A 90 13.37 8.04 -15.66
CA ASP A 90 14.50 7.73 -16.52
C ASP A 90 15.71 7.41 -15.65
N ALA A 91 16.05 6.13 -15.55
CA ALA A 91 17.21 5.64 -14.85
C ALA A 91 18.45 5.76 -15.74
N VAL A 92 19.44 6.50 -15.29
CA VAL A 92 20.75 6.63 -15.94
C VAL A 92 21.64 5.53 -15.41
N VAL A 93 22.02 4.62 -16.30
CA VAL A 93 22.83 3.44 -16.03
C VAL A 93 24.20 3.61 -16.66
N GLN A 94 25.26 3.47 -15.88
CA GLN A 94 26.64 3.51 -16.34
C GLN A 94 27.31 2.20 -15.96
N ASN A 95 27.80 1.46 -16.95
CA ASN A 95 28.44 0.14 -16.76
C ASN A 95 27.55 -0.85 -15.96
N GLY A 96 26.25 -0.87 -16.25
CA GLY A 96 25.27 -1.73 -15.57
C GLY A 96 24.86 -1.27 -14.17
N VAL A 97 25.37 -0.14 -13.68
CA VAL A 97 25.02 0.43 -12.37
C VAL A 97 24.08 1.63 -12.56
N TRP A 98 22.96 1.64 -11.87
CA TRP A 98 22.08 2.81 -11.80
C TRP A 98 22.78 3.92 -10.99
N VAL A 99 23.18 5.01 -11.65
CA VAL A 99 23.96 6.12 -11.03
C VAL A 99 23.15 7.39 -10.79
N ARG A 100 22.15 7.68 -11.63
CA ARG A 100 21.29 8.87 -11.53
C ARG A 100 19.88 8.56 -12.02
N GLN A 101 18.90 9.37 -11.67
CA GLN A 101 17.54 9.28 -12.20
C GLN A 101 16.94 10.65 -12.39
N GLU A 102 16.01 10.78 -13.33
CA GLU A 102 15.20 11.97 -13.52
C GLU A 102 13.72 11.62 -13.66
N PRO A 103 12.82 12.51 -13.23
CA PRO A 103 11.41 12.37 -13.56
C PRO A 103 11.19 12.60 -15.05
N VAL A 104 10.27 11.82 -15.61
CA VAL A 104 9.96 11.85 -17.05
C VAL A 104 8.94 12.96 -17.34
N PHE A 105 9.30 13.92 -18.20
CA PHE A 105 8.49 15.10 -18.54
C PHE A 105 7.27 14.78 -19.41
N ASP A 106 7.41 13.85 -20.36
CA ASP A 106 6.34 13.38 -21.26
C ASP A 106 5.40 12.36 -20.60
N SER A 107 5.63 12.01 -19.32
CA SER A 107 4.76 11.13 -18.57
C SER A 107 3.41 11.80 -18.28
N PRO A 108 2.28 11.18 -18.65
CA PRO A 108 0.96 11.75 -18.40
C PRO A 108 0.60 11.81 -16.91
N LEU A 109 1.38 11.12 -16.05
CA LEU A 109 1.11 10.98 -14.63
C LEU A 109 1.96 11.90 -13.76
N ASN A 110 3.26 12.01 -14.06
CA ASN A 110 4.16 12.82 -13.22
C ASN A 110 4.69 14.09 -13.86
N LEU A 111 4.54 14.31 -15.17
CA LEU A 111 4.81 15.61 -15.82
C LEU A 111 6.17 16.23 -15.41
N GLY A 112 7.22 15.41 -15.28
CA GLY A 112 8.54 15.88 -14.86
C GLY A 112 8.71 16.10 -13.35
N ALA A 113 7.80 15.58 -12.52
CA ALA A 113 7.86 15.68 -11.07
C ALA A 113 8.27 14.38 -10.36
N HIS A 114 8.89 14.53 -9.19
CA HIS A 114 9.13 13.49 -8.20
C HIS A 114 8.63 13.95 -6.83
N CYS A 115 8.17 13.00 -6.02
CA CYS A 115 8.13 13.18 -4.58
C CYS A 115 9.45 12.69 -3.96
N ALA A 116 9.67 12.94 -2.67
CA ALA A 116 10.87 12.51 -1.97
C ALA A 116 11.16 11.00 -2.13
N LYS A 117 10.11 10.17 -2.07
CA LYS A 117 10.19 8.71 -2.25
C LYS A 117 10.61 8.33 -3.69
N GLY A 118 10.06 9.03 -4.68
CA GLY A 118 10.41 8.83 -6.09
C GLY A 118 11.87 9.19 -6.36
N ALA A 119 12.33 10.32 -5.83
CA ALA A 119 13.72 10.78 -5.96
C ALA A 119 14.73 9.84 -5.29
N SER A 120 14.32 9.07 -4.28
CA SER A 120 15.16 8.09 -3.59
C SER A 120 14.94 6.64 -4.06
N ILE A 121 14.29 6.39 -5.21
CA ILE A 121 13.92 5.02 -5.61
C ILE A 121 15.15 4.11 -5.77
N ARG A 122 16.27 4.66 -6.26
CA ARG A 122 17.55 3.97 -6.45
C ARG A 122 18.03 3.24 -5.19
N GLU A 123 17.73 3.79 -4.01
CA GLU A 123 18.16 3.22 -2.72
C GLU A 123 17.57 1.82 -2.46
N HIS A 124 16.44 1.45 -3.07
CA HIS A 124 15.89 0.09 -3.00
C HIS A 124 16.72 -0.94 -3.76
N GLY A 125 17.52 -0.51 -4.75
CA GLY A 125 18.40 -1.36 -5.53
C GLY A 125 19.81 -1.49 -4.95
N MET A 126 20.15 -0.74 -3.89
CA MET A 126 21.52 -0.71 -3.37
C MET A 126 21.86 -1.97 -2.59
N ALA A 127 22.93 -2.66 -3.02
CA ALA A 127 23.44 -3.88 -2.40
C ALA A 127 24.71 -3.67 -1.55
N GLU A 128 25.40 -2.54 -1.75
CA GLU A 128 26.58 -2.16 -0.97
C GLU A 128 26.16 -1.33 0.24
N HIS A 129 26.75 -1.61 1.41
CA HIS A 129 26.39 -1.00 2.70
C HIS A 129 24.91 -1.11 3.09
N SER A 130 24.17 -2.08 2.54
CA SER A 130 22.76 -2.32 2.86
C SER A 130 22.55 -3.66 3.56
N HIS A 131 21.41 -3.81 4.22
CA HIS A 131 20.96 -5.07 4.83
C HIS A 131 20.27 -6.00 3.82
N ARG A 132 20.53 -5.82 2.52
CA ARG A 132 19.89 -6.60 1.47
C ARG A 132 20.30 -8.07 1.57
N LEU A 133 19.31 -8.94 1.44
CA LEU A 133 19.51 -10.38 1.48
C LEU A 133 20.18 -10.85 0.18
N LYS A 134 21.28 -11.61 0.31
CA LYS A 134 22.10 -12.06 -0.83
C LYS A 134 22.11 -13.58 -1.04
N TYR A 135 21.73 -14.33 0.00
CA TYR A 135 21.79 -15.78 0.00
C TYR A 135 20.56 -16.35 0.71
N PRO A 136 20.09 -17.54 0.31
CA PRO A 136 19.14 -18.31 1.11
C PRO A 136 19.65 -18.52 2.54
N MET A 137 18.75 -18.44 3.50
CA MET A 137 19.05 -18.66 4.91
C MET A 137 17.99 -19.57 5.55
N LYS A 138 18.41 -20.36 6.53
CA LYS A 138 17.55 -21.22 7.36
C LYS A 138 17.69 -20.84 8.82
N LEU A 139 16.57 -20.80 9.56
CA LEU A 139 16.59 -20.56 10.99
C LEU A 139 17.03 -21.84 11.72
N VAL A 140 18.14 -21.78 12.44
CA VAL A 140 18.69 -22.88 13.23
C VAL A 140 19.02 -22.34 14.63
N SER A 141 18.38 -22.93 15.66
CA SER A 141 18.55 -22.51 17.06
C SER A 141 18.36 -21.00 17.28
N GLY A 142 17.35 -20.42 16.64
CA GLY A 142 17.01 -19.00 16.75
C GLY A 142 17.89 -18.05 15.93
N LYS A 143 18.82 -18.54 15.11
CA LYS A 143 19.67 -17.71 14.24
C LYS A 143 19.58 -18.16 12.79
N TYR A 144 19.48 -17.19 11.87
CA TYR A 144 19.52 -17.48 10.44
C TYR A 144 20.94 -17.82 10.00
N GLN A 145 21.10 -18.99 9.39
CA GLN A 145 22.35 -19.48 8.83
C GLN A 145 22.24 -19.58 7.32
N ARG A 146 23.28 -19.16 6.61
CA ARG A 146 23.33 -19.24 5.15
C ARG A 146 23.29 -20.70 4.69
N ILE A 147 22.51 -20.98 3.67
CA ILE A 147 22.47 -22.27 2.96
C ILE A 147 22.63 -22.05 1.44
N SER A 148 22.85 -23.12 0.69
CA SER A 148 22.85 -23.05 -0.78
C SER A 148 21.41 -22.98 -1.33
N TRP A 149 21.28 -22.57 -2.59
CA TRP A 149 19.99 -22.63 -3.28
C TRP A 149 19.50 -24.06 -3.44
N ASP A 150 20.38 -25.01 -3.76
CA ASP A 150 20.00 -26.43 -3.91
C ASP A 150 19.42 -26.98 -2.60
N THR A 151 20.06 -26.69 -1.46
CA THR A 151 19.52 -27.07 -0.14
C THR A 151 18.18 -26.41 0.10
N ALA A 152 18.05 -25.10 -0.15
CA ALA A 152 16.80 -24.37 0.08
C ALA A 152 15.64 -24.93 -0.76
N ILE A 153 15.86 -25.11 -2.06
CA ILE A 153 14.83 -25.57 -3.00
C ILE A 153 14.41 -27.01 -2.67
N ASN A 154 15.38 -27.90 -2.43
CA ASN A 154 15.07 -29.30 -2.13
C ASN A 154 14.36 -29.44 -0.77
N GLU A 155 14.89 -28.84 0.31
CA GLU A 155 14.26 -28.96 1.62
C GLU A 155 12.85 -28.32 1.68
N ILE A 156 12.66 -27.17 1.02
CA ILE A 156 11.34 -26.51 0.96
C ILE A 156 10.39 -27.33 0.08
N GLY A 157 10.84 -27.74 -1.11
CA GLY A 157 10.04 -28.53 -2.06
C GLY A 157 9.58 -29.85 -1.47
N ASP A 158 10.49 -30.60 -0.86
CA ASP A 158 10.20 -31.88 -0.20
C ASP A 158 9.18 -31.68 0.94
N LYS A 159 9.35 -30.64 1.76
CA LYS A 159 8.41 -30.34 2.85
C LYS A 159 7.03 -29.94 2.32
N VAL A 160 6.96 -29.12 1.26
CA VAL A 160 5.67 -28.75 0.61
C VAL A 160 4.95 -29.98 0.07
N LEU A 161 5.67 -30.87 -0.63
CA LEU A 161 5.10 -32.10 -1.17
C LEU A 161 4.66 -33.07 -0.07
N ALA A 162 5.43 -33.18 1.01
CA ALA A 162 5.06 -33.97 2.18
C ALA A 162 3.77 -33.45 2.83
N LEU A 163 3.68 -32.14 3.09
CA LEU A 163 2.47 -31.52 3.67
C LEU A 163 1.26 -31.71 2.76
N ARG A 164 1.42 -31.55 1.44
CA ARG A 164 0.35 -31.80 0.47
C ARG A 164 -0.14 -33.25 0.54
N LYS A 165 0.77 -34.22 0.63
CA LYS A 165 0.44 -35.65 0.74
C LYS A 165 -0.26 -35.99 2.07
N GLU A 166 0.21 -35.42 3.17
CA GLU A 166 -0.30 -35.70 4.51
C GLU A 166 -1.65 -35.03 4.81
N SER A 167 -1.85 -33.80 4.32
CA SER A 167 -2.95 -32.94 4.76
C SER A 167 -3.71 -32.25 3.62
N GLY A 168 -3.37 -32.55 2.36
CA GLY A 168 -3.99 -31.94 1.19
C GLY A 168 -3.40 -30.56 0.83
N PRO A 169 -3.72 -30.06 -0.38
CA PRO A 169 -3.13 -28.83 -0.90
C PRO A 169 -3.54 -27.58 -0.11
N ASP A 170 -4.73 -27.57 0.50
CA ASP A 170 -5.22 -26.44 1.30
C ASP A 170 -4.50 -26.28 2.65
N SER A 171 -3.63 -27.23 3.04
CA SER A 171 -2.75 -27.05 4.20
C SER A 171 -1.58 -26.08 3.95
N LEU A 172 -1.43 -25.59 2.72
CA LEU A 172 -0.44 -24.59 2.34
C LEU A 172 -1.13 -23.25 2.03
N TYR A 173 -0.48 -22.15 2.41
CA TYR A 173 -0.95 -20.80 2.11
C TYR A 173 0.15 -19.95 1.47
N PHE A 174 -0.18 -19.32 0.34
CA PHE A 174 0.79 -18.56 -0.46
C PHE A 174 0.41 -17.09 -0.55
N VAL A 175 1.07 -16.25 0.24
CA VAL A 175 0.84 -14.80 0.23
C VAL A 175 1.77 -14.15 -0.79
N GLY A 176 1.19 -13.52 -1.80
CA GLY A 176 1.93 -12.74 -2.79
C GLY A 176 2.04 -11.26 -2.45
N SER A 177 2.41 -10.47 -3.46
CA SER A 177 2.71 -9.06 -3.27
C SER A 177 2.10 -8.14 -4.31
N SER A 178 1.59 -7.00 -3.86
CA SER A 178 1.33 -5.82 -4.68
C SER A 178 2.59 -5.11 -5.17
N LYS A 179 3.79 -5.59 -4.78
CA LYS A 179 5.10 -5.20 -5.31
C LYS A 179 5.59 -6.12 -6.43
N HIS A 180 4.91 -7.24 -6.65
CA HIS A 180 5.20 -8.06 -7.81
C HIS A 180 4.78 -7.33 -9.08
N SER A 181 5.51 -7.58 -10.16
CA SER A 181 5.01 -7.28 -11.51
C SER A 181 3.73 -8.06 -11.81
N ASN A 182 3.04 -7.69 -12.89
CA ASN A 182 1.86 -8.39 -13.36
C ASN A 182 2.15 -9.85 -13.71
N GLU A 183 3.31 -10.09 -14.31
CA GLU A 183 3.80 -11.40 -14.71
C GLU A 183 4.07 -12.27 -13.48
N GLN A 184 4.75 -11.75 -12.47
CA GLN A 184 5.00 -12.48 -11.21
C GLN A 184 3.70 -12.79 -10.47
N SER A 185 2.78 -11.83 -10.43
CA SER A 185 1.44 -11.95 -9.84
C SER A 185 0.64 -13.07 -10.52
N TYR A 186 0.58 -13.04 -11.85
CA TYR A 186 -0.04 -14.08 -12.67
C TYR A 186 0.61 -15.46 -12.50
N MET A 187 1.94 -15.53 -12.51
CA MET A 187 2.68 -16.79 -12.37
C MET A 187 2.45 -17.43 -11.00
N LEU A 188 2.39 -16.63 -9.93
CA LEU A 188 2.05 -17.09 -8.60
C LEU A 188 0.60 -17.62 -8.56
N CYS A 189 -0.36 -16.86 -9.11
CA CYS A 189 -1.75 -17.31 -9.19
C CYS A 189 -1.87 -18.65 -9.94
N LYS A 190 -1.27 -18.74 -11.14
CA LYS A 190 -1.25 -19.97 -11.95
C LYS A 190 -0.64 -21.13 -11.17
N TRP A 191 0.54 -20.96 -10.59
CA TRP A 191 1.21 -22.03 -9.85
C TRP A 191 0.36 -22.54 -8.68
N VAL A 192 -0.22 -21.66 -7.88
CA VAL A 192 -1.04 -22.06 -6.72
C VAL A 192 -2.31 -22.82 -7.17
N ARG A 193 -2.92 -22.44 -8.29
CA ARG A 193 -4.08 -23.17 -8.85
C ARG A 193 -3.70 -24.52 -9.45
N LEU A 194 -2.54 -24.62 -10.11
CA LEU A 194 -2.00 -25.91 -10.55
C LEU A 194 -1.57 -26.80 -9.37
N PHE A 195 -1.22 -26.20 -8.22
CA PHE A 195 -0.99 -26.93 -6.97
C PHE A 195 -2.28 -27.46 -6.34
N GLY A 196 -3.44 -26.89 -6.71
CA GLY A 196 -4.76 -27.38 -6.30
C GLY A 196 -5.34 -26.71 -5.06
N THR A 197 -5.01 -25.45 -4.80
CA THR A 197 -5.61 -24.68 -3.70
C THR A 197 -6.03 -23.28 -4.12
N ASN A 198 -7.03 -22.73 -3.42
CA ASN A 198 -7.40 -21.32 -3.50
C ASN A 198 -6.73 -20.45 -2.44
N ASN A 199 -5.97 -21.05 -1.51
CA ASN A 199 -5.28 -20.37 -0.42
C ASN A 199 -4.11 -19.51 -0.95
N THR A 200 -4.45 -18.32 -1.42
CA THR A 200 -3.52 -17.27 -1.84
C THR A 200 -4.18 -15.90 -1.75
N ASP A 201 -3.42 -14.85 -1.44
CA ASP A 201 -3.93 -13.48 -1.30
C ASP A 201 -2.76 -12.47 -1.34
N HIS A 202 -3.06 -11.18 -1.27
CA HIS A 202 -2.06 -10.10 -1.24
C HIS A 202 -2.53 -8.86 -0.45
N GLN A 203 -1.73 -7.79 -0.44
CA GLN A 203 -1.91 -6.58 0.39
C GLN A 203 -3.22 -5.84 0.11
N ALA A 204 -3.88 -6.04 -1.04
CA ALA A 204 -5.18 -5.40 -1.31
C ALA A 204 -6.20 -5.73 -0.21
N ARG A 205 -6.11 -6.92 0.40
CA ARG A 205 -7.01 -7.38 1.47
C ARG A 205 -7.07 -6.48 2.69
N ILE A 206 -5.96 -5.86 3.05
CA ILE A 206 -5.87 -4.97 4.23
C ILE A 206 -6.12 -3.51 3.79
N CYS A 207 -5.93 -3.21 2.51
CA CYS A 207 -5.95 -1.85 1.97
C CYS A 207 -7.30 -1.48 1.33
N HIS A 208 -7.62 -2.03 0.15
CA HIS A 208 -8.77 -1.62 -0.68
C HIS A 208 -9.78 -2.74 -0.97
N SER A 209 -9.73 -3.87 -0.29
CA SER A 209 -10.70 -4.95 -0.54
C SER A 209 -12.16 -4.56 -0.29
N THR A 210 -12.42 -3.68 0.70
CA THR A 210 -13.76 -3.11 0.92
C THR A 210 -14.17 -2.16 -0.19
N THR A 211 -13.20 -1.52 -0.87
CA THR A 211 -13.48 -0.81 -2.12
C THR A 211 -13.92 -1.80 -3.19
N VAL A 212 -13.18 -2.90 -3.40
CA VAL A 212 -13.52 -3.88 -4.43
C VAL A 212 -14.94 -4.39 -4.24
N SER A 213 -15.30 -4.81 -3.03
CA SER A 213 -16.65 -5.32 -2.76
C SER A 213 -17.74 -4.24 -2.76
N GLY A 214 -17.48 -3.04 -2.22
CA GLY A 214 -18.46 -1.94 -2.21
C GLY A 214 -18.79 -1.41 -3.60
N VAL A 215 -17.76 -1.18 -4.42
CA VAL A 215 -17.88 -0.64 -5.77
C VAL A 215 -18.43 -1.68 -6.75
N ALA A 216 -17.95 -2.93 -6.68
CA ALA A 216 -18.47 -4.00 -7.53
C ALA A 216 -19.97 -4.26 -7.28
N ASN A 217 -20.44 -4.12 -6.04
CA ASN A 217 -21.87 -4.19 -5.72
C ASN A 217 -22.70 -3.00 -6.25
N THR A 218 -22.06 -1.99 -6.83
CA THR A 218 -22.73 -0.81 -7.41
C THR A 218 -22.76 -0.87 -8.93
N TRP A 219 -21.63 -1.16 -9.59
CA TRP A 219 -21.56 -1.22 -11.05
C TRP A 219 -20.68 -2.36 -11.60
N GLY A 220 -20.48 -3.42 -10.82
CA GLY A 220 -19.89 -4.69 -11.28
C GLY A 220 -18.37 -4.79 -11.24
N TYR A 221 -17.64 -3.68 -11.07
CA TYR A 221 -16.17 -3.70 -11.07
C TYR A 221 -15.54 -2.80 -10.01
N GLY A 222 -14.57 -3.35 -9.27
CA GLY A 222 -13.97 -2.74 -8.07
C GLY A 222 -12.79 -1.79 -8.29
N ALA A 223 -12.66 -1.18 -9.47
CA ALA A 223 -11.56 -0.29 -9.81
C ALA A 223 -11.96 1.18 -9.86
N MET A 224 -10.95 2.04 -9.94
CA MET A 224 -11.12 3.47 -10.15
C MET A 224 -11.83 3.74 -11.48
N THR A 225 -12.77 4.68 -11.48
CA THR A 225 -13.63 4.94 -12.66
C THR A 225 -13.00 5.88 -13.69
N ASN A 226 -12.08 6.74 -13.27
CA ASN A 226 -11.38 7.71 -14.13
C ASN A 226 -9.87 7.65 -13.87
N SER A 227 -9.06 8.28 -14.72
CA SER A 227 -7.60 8.34 -14.56
C SER A 227 -7.15 9.59 -13.78
N TYR A 228 -5.92 9.56 -13.23
CA TYR A 228 -5.38 10.70 -12.47
C TYR A 228 -5.37 12.01 -13.28
N ASN A 229 -4.95 11.93 -14.54
CA ASN A 229 -4.90 13.07 -15.45
C ASN A 229 -6.29 13.60 -15.85
N ASP A 230 -7.34 12.78 -15.81
CA ASP A 230 -8.70 13.23 -16.10
C ASP A 230 -9.24 14.17 -14.99
N MET A 231 -8.67 14.11 -13.78
CA MET A 231 -9.05 15.00 -12.68
C MET A 231 -8.78 16.48 -12.96
N HIS A 232 -7.97 16.82 -13.98
CA HIS A 232 -7.83 18.19 -14.48
C HIS A 232 -9.17 18.80 -14.90
N ASN A 233 -10.12 17.96 -15.34
CA ASN A 233 -11.40 18.40 -15.86
C ASN A 233 -12.47 18.59 -14.76
N SER A 234 -12.18 18.17 -13.52
CA SER A 234 -13.12 18.27 -12.40
C SER A 234 -13.46 19.72 -12.07
N LYS A 235 -14.72 19.99 -11.75
CA LYS A 235 -15.21 21.30 -11.29
C LYS A 235 -15.43 21.36 -9.78
N ALA A 236 -15.63 20.20 -9.16
CA ALA A 236 -15.50 20.03 -7.71
C ALA A 236 -14.82 18.68 -7.40
N ALA A 237 -14.10 18.61 -6.29
CA ALA A 237 -13.48 17.38 -5.80
C ALA A 237 -13.71 17.24 -4.29
N LEU A 238 -14.37 16.17 -3.87
CA LEU A 238 -14.51 15.80 -2.46
C LEU A 238 -13.49 14.72 -2.11
N TYR A 239 -12.51 15.06 -1.27
CA TYR A 239 -11.61 14.10 -0.66
C TYR A 239 -12.21 13.65 0.67
N ILE A 240 -12.50 12.36 0.83
CA ILE A 240 -13.04 11.81 2.07
C ILE A 240 -12.16 10.64 2.54
N GLY A 241 -11.60 10.76 3.74
CA GLY A 241 -10.65 9.77 4.25
C GLY A 241 -9.40 9.60 3.37
N SER A 242 -8.98 10.67 2.70
CA SER A 242 -7.83 10.70 1.79
C SER A 242 -6.88 11.85 2.11
N ASN A 243 -5.59 11.52 2.20
CA ASN A 243 -4.50 12.47 2.37
C ASN A 243 -3.48 12.34 1.23
N ALA A 244 -3.96 12.62 0.02
CA ALA A 244 -3.19 12.49 -1.21
C ALA A 244 -1.88 13.32 -1.20
N ALA A 245 -1.82 14.44 -0.50
CA ALA A 245 -0.59 15.23 -0.37
C ALA A 245 0.60 14.47 0.24
N GLU A 246 0.35 13.45 1.07
CA GLU A 246 1.41 12.64 1.69
C GLU A 246 1.49 11.23 1.10
N ALA A 247 0.32 10.63 0.84
CA ALA A 247 0.24 9.26 0.33
C ALA A 247 0.58 9.20 -1.17
N HIS A 248 0.07 10.16 -1.95
CA HIS A 248 0.14 10.21 -3.42
C HIS A 248 0.58 11.60 -3.93
N PRO A 249 1.74 12.14 -3.53
CA PRO A 249 2.01 13.57 -3.69
C PRO A 249 1.95 14.07 -5.15
N VAL A 250 2.35 13.22 -6.11
CA VAL A 250 2.31 13.56 -7.53
C VAL A 250 0.87 13.62 -8.06
N SER A 251 -0.05 12.80 -7.53
CA SER A 251 -1.48 12.90 -7.92
C SER A 251 -2.09 14.27 -7.56
N MET A 252 -1.58 14.94 -6.52
CA MET A 252 -2.04 16.27 -6.15
C MET A 252 -1.71 17.32 -7.21
N LEU A 253 -0.71 17.10 -8.07
CA LEU A 253 -0.43 18.02 -9.19
C LEU A 253 -1.66 18.16 -10.08
N HIS A 254 -2.35 17.05 -10.35
CA HIS A 254 -3.56 17.07 -11.17
C HIS A 254 -4.71 17.83 -10.51
N SER A 255 -4.93 17.60 -9.22
CA SER A 255 -6.00 18.28 -8.48
C SER A 255 -5.71 19.75 -8.24
N LEU A 256 -4.44 20.11 -8.01
CA LEU A 256 -4.04 21.51 -7.86
C LEU A 256 -4.14 22.26 -9.18
N HIS A 257 -3.80 21.63 -10.31
CA HIS A 257 -4.04 22.19 -11.64
C HIS A 257 -5.54 22.43 -11.89
N ALA A 258 -6.40 21.46 -11.54
CA ALA A 258 -7.84 21.64 -11.61
C ALA A 258 -8.30 22.83 -10.73
N LYS A 259 -7.72 22.99 -9.54
CA LYS A 259 -8.04 24.09 -8.62
C LYS A 259 -7.62 25.46 -9.17
N GLU A 260 -6.45 25.55 -9.78
CA GLU A 260 -5.97 26.77 -10.46
C GLU A 260 -6.89 27.18 -11.62
N THR A 261 -7.58 26.22 -12.23
CA THR A 261 -8.56 26.45 -13.31
C THR A 261 -10.01 26.54 -12.81
N GLY A 262 -10.22 26.62 -11.50
CA GLY A 262 -11.51 26.94 -10.87
C GLY A 262 -12.20 25.79 -10.12
N CYS A 263 -11.62 24.59 -10.09
CA CYS A 263 -12.16 23.46 -9.32
C CYS A 263 -12.22 23.78 -7.82
N LYS A 264 -13.35 23.44 -7.18
CA LYS A 264 -13.53 23.56 -5.73
C LYS A 264 -13.14 22.26 -5.02
N ILE A 265 -12.19 22.33 -4.11
CA ILE A 265 -11.71 21.18 -3.33
C ILE A 265 -12.33 21.19 -1.94
N MET A 266 -13.01 20.11 -1.57
CA MET A 266 -13.53 19.85 -0.23
C MET A 266 -12.77 18.68 0.38
N VAL A 267 -12.43 18.75 1.66
CA VAL A 267 -11.75 17.65 2.37
C VAL A 267 -12.51 17.31 3.65
N ALA A 268 -13.09 16.11 3.68
CA ALA A 268 -13.72 15.50 4.85
C ALA A 268 -12.72 14.54 5.53
N ASP A 269 -12.15 14.96 6.66
CA ASP A 269 -11.19 14.15 7.43
C ASP A 269 -11.25 14.58 8.91
N PRO A 270 -11.27 13.63 9.87
CA PRO A 270 -11.20 13.95 11.29
C PRO A 270 -9.96 14.79 11.67
N ARG A 271 -8.90 14.73 10.85
CA ARG A 271 -7.65 15.48 11.03
C ARG A 271 -7.51 16.58 9.98
N PHE A 272 -6.91 17.70 10.37
CA PHE A 272 -6.53 18.74 9.41
C PHE A 272 -5.23 18.32 8.70
N THR A 273 -5.36 17.64 7.57
CA THR A 273 -4.23 17.08 6.82
C THR A 273 -3.54 18.11 5.90
N ARG A 274 -2.39 17.75 5.33
CA ARG A 274 -1.75 18.58 4.28
C ARG A 274 -2.63 18.73 3.03
N THR A 275 -3.50 17.77 2.77
CA THR A 275 -4.52 17.87 1.71
C THR A 275 -5.61 18.87 2.11
N ALA A 276 -6.08 18.83 3.36
CA ALA A 276 -7.04 19.81 3.90
C ALA A 276 -6.53 21.26 3.84
N ALA A 277 -5.22 21.47 4.03
CA ALA A 277 -4.60 22.79 3.90
C ALA A 277 -4.69 23.39 2.48
N LYS A 278 -5.08 22.60 1.48
CA LYS A 278 -5.33 23.04 0.09
C LYS A 278 -6.81 23.10 -0.25
N ALA A 279 -7.71 22.77 0.67
CA ALA A 279 -9.15 22.76 0.45
C ALA A 279 -9.74 24.18 0.46
N ASP A 280 -10.82 24.38 -0.28
CA ASP A 280 -11.72 25.52 -0.14
C ASP A 280 -12.65 25.35 1.07
N GLN A 281 -12.98 24.09 1.40
CA GLN A 281 -13.74 23.73 2.60
C GLN A 281 -13.12 22.50 3.26
N TYR A 282 -12.80 22.61 4.54
CA TYR A 282 -12.41 21.49 5.39
C TYR A 282 -13.59 21.10 6.29
N ILE A 283 -13.91 19.81 6.33
CA ILE A 283 -15.02 19.26 7.10
C ILE A 283 -14.45 18.25 8.11
N ARG A 284 -14.60 18.54 9.40
CA ARG A 284 -14.13 17.67 10.48
C ARG A 284 -15.23 16.69 10.90
N ILE A 285 -15.38 15.60 10.17
CA ILE A 285 -16.29 14.51 10.55
C ILE A 285 -15.74 13.72 11.75
N ARG A 286 -16.62 13.11 12.55
CA ARG A 286 -16.21 12.06 13.50
C ARG A 286 -15.80 10.79 12.76
N SER A 287 -14.75 10.12 13.26
CA SER A 287 -14.25 8.88 12.64
C SER A 287 -15.35 7.82 12.55
N GLY A 288 -15.53 7.24 11.36
CA GLY A 288 -16.52 6.19 11.11
C GLY A 288 -17.94 6.68 10.82
N THR A 289 -18.16 8.00 10.70
CA THR A 289 -19.50 8.60 10.44
C THR A 289 -19.72 8.97 8.97
N ASP A 290 -18.90 8.45 8.07
CA ASP A 290 -18.86 8.77 6.64
C ASP A 290 -20.21 8.59 5.93
N ILE A 291 -20.96 7.51 6.23
CA ILE A 291 -22.28 7.27 5.63
C ILE A 291 -23.25 8.38 6.01
N ALA A 292 -23.31 8.75 7.29
CA ALA A 292 -24.19 9.81 7.78
C ALA A 292 -23.85 11.16 7.12
N PHE A 293 -22.55 11.46 6.95
CA PHE A 293 -22.11 12.66 6.25
C PHE A 293 -22.52 12.65 4.77
N LEU A 294 -22.21 11.58 4.03
CA LEU A 294 -22.54 11.45 2.61
C LEU A 294 -24.05 11.45 2.36
N PHE A 295 -24.83 10.83 3.24
CA PHE A 295 -26.30 10.82 3.14
C PHE A 295 -26.89 12.17 3.56
N GLY A 296 -26.27 12.91 4.47
CA GLY A 296 -26.62 14.31 4.72
C GLY A 296 -26.37 15.21 3.50
N VAL A 297 -25.29 14.99 2.76
CA VAL A 297 -25.05 15.67 1.47
C VAL A 297 -26.17 15.32 0.48
N LEU A 298 -26.52 14.03 0.35
CA LEU A 298 -27.63 13.58 -0.50
C LEU A 298 -28.99 14.17 -0.07
N HIS A 299 -29.25 14.31 1.23
CA HIS A 299 -30.48 14.92 1.74
C HIS A 299 -30.66 16.31 1.12
N HIS A 300 -29.61 17.13 1.14
CA HIS A 300 -29.68 18.46 0.53
C HIS A 300 -29.77 18.40 -1.00
N VAL A 301 -29.07 17.47 -1.66
CA VAL A 301 -29.23 17.27 -3.11
C VAL A 301 -30.69 17.01 -3.47
N PHE A 302 -31.34 16.06 -2.80
CA PHE A 302 -32.73 15.69 -3.08
C PHE A 302 -33.74 16.76 -2.65
N LYS A 303 -33.55 17.39 -1.49
CA LYS A 303 -34.43 18.46 -0.99
C LYS A 303 -34.47 19.66 -1.93
N ASN A 304 -33.36 19.95 -2.62
CA ASN A 304 -33.25 21.07 -3.55
C ASN A 304 -33.48 20.68 -5.03
N GLY A 305 -33.73 19.40 -5.33
CA GLY A 305 -33.92 18.93 -6.70
C GLY A 305 -32.65 19.00 -7.56
N TRP A 306 -31.46 18.91 -6.96
CA TRP A 306 -30.16 19.01 -7.63
C TRP A 306 -29.66 17.68 -8.21
N GLU A 307 -30.38 16.58 -7.98
CA GLU A 307 -30.07 15.30 -8.58
C GLU A 307 -30.16 15.33 -10.11
N ASP A 308 -29.35 14.50 -10.78
CA ASP A 308 -29.45 14.32 -12.22
C ASP A 308 -30.58 13.36 -12.59
N LYS A 309 -31.78 13.91 -12.75
CA LYS A 309 -32.99 13.11 -13.04
C LYS A 309 -32.87 12.29 -14.32
N LYS A 310 -32.22 12.82 -15.36
CA LYS A 310 -32.03 12.12 -16.63
C LYS A 310 -31.04 10.98 -16.47
N TYR A 311 -29.89 11.23 -15.85
CA TYR A 311 -28.90 10.17 -15.59
C TYR A 311 -29.47 9.07 -14.72
N ILE A 312 -30.20 9.43 -13.65
CA ILE A 312 -30.84 8.45 -12.76
C ILE A 312 -31.82 7.58 -13.54
N HIS A 313 -32.71 8.19 -14.33
CA HIS A 313 -33.66 7.46 -15.17
C HIS A 313 -32.97 6.50 -16.15
N ASP A 314 -31.90 6.97 -16.81
CA ASP A 314 -31.27 6.23 -17.90
C ASP A 314 -30.32 5.13 -17.41
N ARG A 315 -29.73 5.25 -16.20
CA ARG A 315 -28.57 4.44 -15.77
C ARG A 315 -28.62 3.91 -14.35
N VAL A 316 -29.59 4.30 -13.52
CA VAL A 316 -29.55 3.98 -12.08
C VAL A 316 -30.82 3.28 -11.64
N TYR A 317 -30.66 2.13 -10.99
CA TYR A 317 -31.76 1.37 -10.39
C TYR A 317 -31.81 1.60 -8.87
N GLY A 318 -33.03 1.80 -8.33
CA GLY A 318 -33.29 1.84 -6.88
C GLY A 318 -32.97 3.17 -6.17
N MET A 319 -32.73 4.26 -6.89
CA MET A 319 -32.45 5.58 -6.30
C MET A 319 -33.66 6.18 -5.55
N ASP A 320 -34.87 5.79 -5.92
CA ASP A 320 -36.12 6.12 -5.23
C ASP A 320 -36.12 5.63 -3.77
N LYS A 321 -35.71 4.38 -3.54
CA LYS A 321 -35.60 3.80 -2.19
C LYS A 321 -34.51 4.49 -1.36
N VAL A 322 -33.38 4.80 -1.99
CA VAL A 322 -32.31 5.59 -1.36
C VAL A 322 -32.84 6.96 -0.95
N LYS A 323 -33.57 7.65 -1.84
CA LYS A 323 -34.16 8.96 -1.56
C LYS A 323 -35.15 8.88 -0.41
N GLU A 324 -36.02 7.88 -0.36
CA GLU A 324 -36.95 7.66 0.76
C GLU A 324 -36.21 7.54 2.10
N GLU A 325 -35.21 6.66 2.18
CA GLU A 325 -34.43 6.44 3.40
C GLU A 325 -33.65 7.70 3.81
N VAL A 326 -32.96 8.34 2.86
CA VAL A 326 -32.17 9.57 3.11
C VAL A 326 -33.05 10.71 3.61
N MET A 327 -34.22 10.92 3.01
CA MET A 327 -35.12 11.99 3.41
C MET A 327 -35.79 11.73 4.76
N LYS A 328 -35.99 10.46 5.14
CA LYS A 328 -36.62 10.05 6.40
C LYS A 328 -35.65 10.03 7.58
N VAL A 329 -34.48 9.40 7.39
CA VAL A 329 -33.55 9.09 8.49
C VAL A 329 -32.49 10.17 8.63
N TRP A 330 -31.90 10.61 7.52
CA TRP A 330 -30.71 11.45 7.52
C TRP A 330 -31.06 12.94 7.36
N VAL A 331 -32.01 13.40 8.19
CA VAL A 331 -32.35 14.81 8.33
C VAL A 331 -31.19 15.59 8.96
N PRO A 332 -31.06 16.91 8.75
CA PRO A 332 -29.89 17.68 9.18
C PRO A 332 -29.55 17.54 10.66
N SER A 333 -30.54 17.54 11.55
CA SER A 333 -30.33 17.36 12.99
C SER A 333 -29.73 16.00 13.35
N GLU A 334 -30.11 14.94 12.65
CA GLU A 334 -29.57 13.59 12.88
C GLU A 334 -28.15 13.47 12.32
N VAL A 335 -27.90 14.07 11.14
CA VAL A 335 -26.55 14.14 10.55
C VAL A 335 -25.60 14.88 11.48
N GLU A 336 -25.99 16.04 12.01
CA GLU A 336 -25.17 16.81 12.96
C GLU A 336 -24.95 16.02 14.26
N ARG A 337 -25.99 15.37 14.79
CA ARG A 337 -25.88 14.53 15.99
C ARG A 337 -24.86 13.41 15.82
N VAL A 338 -24.86 12.72 14.67
CA VAL A 338 -23.96 11.58 14.41
C VAL A 338 -22.56 12.06 14.03
N THR A 339 -22.45 12.92 13.01
CA THR A 339 -21.18 13.31 12.41
C THR A 339 -20.43 14.40 13.19
N GLY A 340 -21.16 15.21 13.97
CA GLY A 340 -20.66 16.43 14.58
C GLY A 340 -20.49 17.62 13.61
N VAL A 341 -20.93 17.49 12.35
CA VAL A 341 -20.83 18.54 11.34
C VAL A 341 -22.13 19.35 11.28
N PRO A 342 -22.08 20.68 11.44
CA PRO A 342 -23.27 21.53 11.35
C PRO A 342 -23.97 21.45 9.98
N GLU A 343 -25.30 21.57 9.95
CA GLU A 343 -26.10 21.55 8.71
C GLU A 343 -25.54 22.49 7.64
N ALA A 344 -25.15 23.71 8.02
CA ALA A 344 -24.62 24.71 7.08
C ALA A 344 -23.37 24.23 6.32
N GLU A 345 -22.49 23.46 6.97
CA GLU A 345 -21.30 22.91 6.32
C GLU A 345 -21.66 21.77 5.37
N VAL A 346 -22.57 20.88 5.76
CA VAL A 346 -23.06 19.77 4.91
C VAL A 346 -23.80 20.30 3.70
N TYR A 347 -24.68 21.29 3.89
CA TYR A 347 -25.36 22.02 2.82
C TYR A 347 -24.35 22.63 1.86
N LYS A 348 -23.28 23.25 2.37
CA LYS A 348 -22.27 23.88 1.51
C LYS A 348 -21.53 22.87 0.63
N VAL A 349 -21.25 21.66 1.15
CA VAL A 349 -20.68 20.57 0.35
C VAL A 349 -21.65 20.15 -0.75
N ALA A 350 -22.92 19.92 -0.40
CA ALA A 350 -23.96 19.54 -1.36
C ALA A 350 -24.13 20.59 -2.48
N GLU A 351 -24.19 21.87 -2.10
CA GLU A 351 -24.29 22.98 -3.04
C GLU A 351 -23.06 23.03 -3.96
N THR A 352 -21.86 22.92 -3.39
CA THR A 352 -20.61 23.00 -4.15
C THR A 352 -20.53 21.86 -5.17
N MET A 353 -20.83 20.63 -4.78
CA MET A 353 -20.81 19.48 -5.69
C MET A 353 -21.90 19.58 -6.77
N ALA A 354 -23.11 20.01 -6.41
CA ALA A 354 -24.23 20.12 -7.34
C ALA A 354 -24.05 21.26 -8.37
N LYS A 355 -23.54 22.42 -7.95
CA LYS A 355 -23.39 23.60 -8.81
C LYS A 355 -22.09 23.61 -9.61
N ASN A 356 -21.12 22.75 -9.27
CA ASN A 356 -19.84 22.64 -9.98
C ASN A 356 -19.66 21.23 -10.53
N ARG A 357 -20.39 20.92 -11.62
CA ARG A 357 -20.36 19.61 -12.28
C ARG A 357 -19.54 19.66 -13.57
N PRO A 358 -18.85 18.57 -13.95
CA PRO A 358 -18.76 17.30 -13.24
C PRO A 358 -17.93 17.42 -11.96
N SER A 359 -18.35 16.69 -10.92
CA SER A 359 -17.63 16.61 -9.65
C SER A 359 -17.07 15.21 -9.44
N THR A 360 -15.99 15.09 -8.69
CA THR A 360 -15.35 13.82 -8.37
C THR A 360 -15.30 13.58 -6.86
N ILE A 361 -15.25 12.31 -6.46
CA ILE A 361 -14.96 11.92 -5.07
C ILE A 361 -13.69 11.08 -5.03
N VAL A 362 -12.81 11.40 -4.08
CA VAL A 362 -11.53 10.72 -3.87
C VAL A 362 -11.49 10.11 -2.49
N TRP A 363 -11.17 8.82 -2.38
CA TRP A 363 -11.02 8.17 -1.08
C TRP A 363 -9.82 7.22 -1.01
N CYS A 364 -9.38 6.98 0.23
CA CYS A 364 -8.32 6.04 0.59
C CYS A 364 -8.71 5.26 1.86
N MET A 365 -7.74 5.05 2.76
CA MET A 365 -7.86 4.20 3.94
C MET A 365 -8.81 4.72 5.02
N GLY A 366 -9.11 6.03 5.01
CA GLY A 366 -10.09 6.60 5.94
C GLY A 366 -11.52 6.13 5.69
N GLN A 367 -11.81 5.50 4.54
CA GLN A 367 -13.08 4.81 4.31
C GLN A 367 -12.94 3.29 4.37
N THR A 368 -11.85 2.73 3.84
CA THR A 368 -11.76 1.28 3.62
C THR A 368 -11.44 0.49 4.89
N GLN A 369 -10.69 1.08 5.83
CA GLN A 369 -10.23 0.41 7.05
C GLN A 369 -11.18 0.63 8.24
N HIS A 370 -12.46 0.40 8.00
CA HIS A 370 -13.53 0.44 9.00
C HIS A 370 -14.32 -0.87 8.98
N THR A 371 -14.96 -1.20 10.11
CA THR A 371 -15.83 -2.39 10.23
C THR A 371 -16.97 -2.41 9.21
N ILE A 372 -17.36 -1.24 8.71
CA ILE A 372 -18.42 -1.04 7.69
C ILE A 372 -17.88 -0.43 6.39
N GLY A 373 -16.59 -0.60 6.08
CA GLY A 373 -15.92 0.10 4.98
C GLY A 373 -16.52 -0.15 3.59
N ASN A 374 -17.09 -1.34 3.34
CA ASN A 374 -17.78 -1.64 2.08
C ASN A 374 -19.05 -0.79 1.89
N ALA A 375 -19.81 -0.56 2.96
CA ALA A 375 -20.99 0.29 2.97
C ALA A 375 -20.62 1.77 2.83
N MET A 376 -19.53 2.22 3.48
CA MET A 376 -18.99 3.58 3.33
C MET A 376 -18.62 3.89 1.88
N VAL A 377 -17.85 3.00 1.25
CA VAL A 377 -17.47 3.18 -0.15
C VAL A 377 -18.69 3.15 -1.07
N ARG A 378 -19.68 2.29 -0.79
CA ARG A 378 -20.93 2.26 -1.55
C ARG A 378 -21.71 3.58 -1.41
N ALA A 379 -21.74 4.21 -0.25
CA ALA A 379 -22.36 5.52 -0.05
C ALA A 379 -21.70 6.61 -0.91
N SER A 380 -20.36 6.59 -1.03
CA SER A 380 -19.61 7.48 -1.94
C SER A 380 -20.06 7.29 -3.40
N CYS A 381 -20.26 6.03 -3.82
CA CYS A 381 -20.72 5.70 -5.16
C CYS A 381 -22.17 6.17 -5.41
N ILE A 382 -23.06 5.98 -4.44
CA ILE A 382 -24.47 6.41 -4.51
C ILE A 382 -24.55 7.93 -4.71
N LEU A 383 -23.75 8.72 -3.97
CA LEU A 383 -23.69 10.17 -4.15
C LEU A 383 -23.30 10.56 -5.58
N GLN A 384 -22.27 9.91 -6.15
CA GLN A 384 -21.83 10.18 -7.52
C GLN A 384 -22.88 9.77 -8.56
N LEU A 385 -23.65 8.70 -8.33
CA LEU A 385 -24.76 8.30 -9.19
C LEU A 385 -25.93 9.29 -9.12
N ALA A 386 -26.29 9.77 -7.92
CA ALA A 386 -27.34 10.78 -7.76
C ALA A 386 -27.00 12.09 -8.48
N LEU A 387 -25.72 12.44 -8.49
CA LEU A 387 -25.17 13.61 -9.18
C LEU A 387 -24.69 13.30 -10.60
N GLY A 388 -25.03 12.17 -11.21
CA GLY A 388 -24.72 11.86 -12.62
C GLY A 388 -23.25 12.06 -13.02
N ASN A 389 -22.31 11.77 -12.12
CA ASN A 389 -20.88 12.05 -12.32
C ASN A 389 -20.06 10.81 -12.71
N ILE A 390 -20.69 9.64 -12.89
CA ILE A 390 -20.01 8.42 -13.31
C ILE A 390 -20.04 8.30 -14.84
N GLY A 391 -18.91 7.94 -15.45
CA GLY A 391 -18.79 7.80 -16.91
C GLY A 391 -18.71 9.14 -17.65
N VAL A 392 -18.20 10.20 -16.99
CA VAL A 392 -17.96 11.53 -17.57
C VAL A 392 -16.55 12.01 -17.24
N ALA A 393 -15.93 12.75 -18.16
CA ALA A 393 -14.60 13.35 -17.96
C ALA A 393 -14.62 14.37 -16.81
N GLY A 394 -13.65 14.32 -15.90
CA GLY A 394 -13.60 15.15 -14.69
C GLY A 394 -14.54 14.72 -13.56
N GLY A 395 -15.34 13.67 -13.77
CA GLY A 395 -16.22 13.11 -12.75
C GLY A 395 -15.57 12.00 -11.93
N GLY A 396 -16.39 11.03 -11.55
CA GLY A 396 -15.92 9.73 -11.12
C GLY A 396 -15.83 9.50 -9.62
N ALA A 397 -15.72 8.21 -9.32
CA ALA A 397 -15.24 7.64 -8.09
C ALA A 397 -13.74 7.32 -8.24
N ASN A 398 -12.89 8.18 -7.68
CA ASN A 398 -11.44 8.13 -7.81
C ASN A 398 -10.79 7.45 -6.59
N ILE A 399 -10.33 6.22 -6.77
CA ILE A 399 -9.81 5.34 -5.72
C ILE A 399 -8.28 5.42 -5.72
N PHE A 400 -7.73 6.16 -4.77
CA PHE A 400 -6.28 6.34 -4.69
C PHE A 400 -5.66 5.15 -3.94
N ARG A 401 -5.32 4.12 -4.70
CA ARG A 401 -4.79 2.85 -4.18
C ARG A 401 -3.42 2.98 -3.50
N GLY A 402 -3.09 2.09 -2.57
CA GLY A 402 -1.85 2.17 -1.81
C GLY A 402 -0.58 1.88 -2.63
N HIS A 403 -0.25 0.60 -2.74
CA HIS A 403 0.98 0.12 -3.39
C HIS A 403 0.94 0.34 -4.92
N ASP A 404 2.12 0.49 -5.52
CA ASP A 404 2.39 0.66 -6.95
C ASP A 404 1.64 -0.32 -7.86
N ASN A 405 1.71 -1.63 -7.62
CA ASN A 405 1.04 -2.62 -8.47
C ASN A 405 -0.15 -3.33 -7.81
N VAL A 406 -0.78 -2.72 -6.81
CA VAL A 406 -1.94 -3.35 -6.15
C VAL A 406 -3.14 -3.53 -7.09
N GLN A 407 -3.30 -2.69 -8.11
CA GLN A 407 -4.34 -2.89 -9.12
C GLN A 407 -3.99 -4.10 -9.99
N GLY A 408 -2.79 -4.15 -10.57
CA GLY A 408 -2.36 -5.25 -11.44
C GLY A 408 -2.27 -6.61 -10.73
N ALA A 409 -1.80 -6.63 -9.47
CA ALA A 409 -1.84 -7.84 -8.65
C ALA A 409 -3.27 -8.30 -8.35
N THR A 410 -4.24 -7.38 -8.17
CA THR A 410 -5.66 -7.75 -8.06
C THR A 410 -6.23 -8.17 -9.41
N ASP A 411 -5.82 -7.54 -10.51
CA ASP A 411 -6.28 -7.88 -11.86
C ASP A 411 -5.91 -9.32 -12.21
N LEU A 412 -4.70 -9.76 -11.86
CA LEU A 412 -4.16 -11.07 -12.28
C LEU A 412 -4.12 -12.12 -11.16
N GLY A 413 -4.37 -11.72 -9.91
CA GLY A 413 -4.11 -12.54 -8.73
C GLY A 413 -2.66 -12.43 -8.27
N PRO A 414 -2.33 -12.89 -7.05
CA PRO A 414 -3.09 -13.88 -6.29
C PRO A 414 -4.28 -13.29 -5.52
N ASN A 415 -5.49 -13.74 -5.86
CA ASN A 415 -6.70 -13.46 -5.10
C ASN A 415 -7.25 -14.78 -4.51
N PRO A 416 -7.88 -14.75 -3.33
CA PRO A 416 -8.48 -15.96 -2.74
C PRO A 416 -9.82 -16.32 -3.38
N ASP A 417 -10.49 -15.38 -4.04
CA ASP A 417 -11.89 -15.46 -4.47
C ASP A 417 -12.09 -15.32 -6.00
N SER A 418 -10.99 -15.16 -6.74
CA SER A 418 -11.03 -15.04 -8.21
C SER A 418 -9.78 -15.63 -8.88
N LEU A 419 -9.97 -16.03 -10.12
CA LEU A 419 -8.94 -16.32 -11.13
C LEU A 419 -8.54 -15.00 -11.83
N PRO A 420 -7.46 -14.99 -12.63
CA PRO A 420 -7.02 -13.77 -13.29
C PRO A 420 -8.13 -13.14 -14.14
N ALA A 421 -8.07 -11.82 -14.29
CA ALA A 421 -9.07 -10.96 -14.92
C ALA A 421 -10.47 -11.05 -14.27
N TYR A 422 -10.54 -11.17 -12.94
CA TYR A 422 -11.77 -11.15 -12.15
C TYR A 422 -12.76 -12.27 -12.45
N TYR A 423 -12.28 -13.38 -13.03
CA TYR A 423 -13.11 -14.57 -13.19
C TYR A 423 -13.40 -15.17 -11.82
N GLY A 424 -14.67 -15.24 -11.42
CA GLY A 424 -15.05 -15.91 -10.16
C GLY A 424 -14.63 -17.39 -10.15
N LEU A 425 -14.50 -17.97 -8.96
CA LEU A 425 -14.19 -19.40 -8.79
C LEU A 425 -15.37 -20.29 -9.18
N ALA A 426 -15.56 -20.49 -10.49
CA ALA A 426 -16.64 -21.28 -11.05
C ALA A 426 -16.10 -22.36 -12.00
N PRO A 427 -16.80 -23.51 -12.17
CA PRO A 427 -16.34 -24.57 -13.06
C PRO A 427 -16.07 -24.10 -14.49
N GLY A 428 -16.91 -23.22 -15.03
CA GLY A 428 -16.72 -22.63 -16.36
C GLY A 428 -15.49 -21.72 -16.46
N ALA A 429 -15.15 -21.00 -15.38
CA ALA A 429 -13.95 -20.17 -15.32
C ALA A 429 -12.68 -21.02 -15.31
N TYR A 430 -12.67 -22.11 -14.53
CA TYR A 430 -11.57 -23.07 -14.55
C TYR A 430 -11.45 -23.81 -15.88
N ALA A 431 -12.56 -24.16 -16.54
CA ALA A 431 -12.53 -24.72 -17.88
C ALA A 431 -11.88 -23.76 -18.88
N HIS A 432 -12.15 -22.45 -18.77
CA HIS A 432 -11.46 -21.44 -19.57
C HIS A 432 -9.95 -21.40 -19.27
N TRP A 433 -9.58 -21.29 -17.99
CA TRP A 433 -8.17 -21.16 -17.60
C TRP A 433 -7.36 -22.44 -17.84
N ALA A 434 -7.96 -23.63 -17.74
CA ALA A 434 -7.31 -24.89 -18.13
C ALA A 434 -6.87 -24.87 -19.60
N ARG A 435 -7.73 -24.37 -20.50
CA ARG A 435 -7.38 -24.18 -21.92
C ARG A 435 -6.26 -23.16 -22.10
N VAL A 436 -6.33 -22.01 -21.42
CA VAL A 436 -5.28 -20.96 -21.49
C VAL A 436 -3.94 -21.47 -20.96
N TRP A 437 -3.96 -22.28 -19.90
CA TRP A 437 -2.76 -22.88 -19.32
C TRP A 437 -2.27 -24.13 -20.05
N ASN A 438 -3.02 -24.58 -21.07
CA ASN A 438 -2.74 -25.78 -21.83
C ASN A 438 -2.61 -27.04 -20.95
N VAL A 439 -3.54 -27.21 -20.02
CA VAL A 439 -3.65 -28.40 -19.16
C VAL A 439 -5.02 -29.05 -19.33
N ASP A 440 -5.06 -30.37 -19.16
CA ASP A 440 -6.33 -31.09 -19.15
C ASP A 440 -7.18 -30.67 -17.94
N LEU A 441 -8.48 -30.46 -18.17
CA LEU A 441 -9.39 -29.99 -17.12
C LEU A 441 -9.57 -31.05 -16.03
N LYS A 442 -9.63 -32.33 -16.40
CA LYS A 442 -9.78 -33.41 -15.41
C LYS A 442 -8.53 -33.52 -14.55
N TRP A 443 -7.34 -33.42 -15.15
CA TRP A 443 -6.08 -33.35 -14.41
C TRP A 443 -6.05 -32.17 -13.44
N LEU A 444 -6.51 -30.98 -13.86
CA LEU A 444 -6.55 -29.80 -12.99
C LEU A 444 -7.53 -30.00 -11.83
N GLN A 445 -8.72 -30.56 -12.10
CA GLN A 445 -9.70 -30.89 -11.06
C GLN A 445 -9.11 -31.86 -10.02
N ASP A 446 -8.33 -32.84 -10.47
CA ASP A 446 -7.68 -33.84 -9.60
C ASP A 446 -6.56 -33.26 -8.73
N GLN A 447 -6.13 -32.01 -8.96
CA GLN A 447 -5.18 -31.34 -8.07
C GLN A 447 -5.83 -30.84 -6.78
N PHE A 448 -7.12 -30.53 -6.81
CA PHE A 448 -7.89 -30.02 -5.68
C PHE A 448 -8.45 -31.18 -4.84
N ALA A 449 -8.66 -30.95 -3.54
CA ALA A 449 -9.20 -31.98 -2.64
C ALA A 449 -10.59 -32.47 -3.05
N SER A 450 -11.42 -31.59 -3.63
CA SER A 450 -12.73 -31.90 -4.15
C SER A 450 -13.22 -30.85 -5.16
N PRO A 451 -14.25 -31.13 -5.97
CA PRO A 451 -14.90 -30.11 -6.81
C PRO A 451 -15.43 -28.93 -6.01
N ALA A 452 -15.89 -29.16 -4.77
CA ALA A 452 -16.34 -28.09 -3.87
C ALA A 452 -15.18 -27.16 -3.51
N MET A 453 -14.03 -27.71 -3.10
CA MET A 453 -12.84 -26.93 -2.75
C MET A 453 -12.26 -26.14 -3.92
N MET A 454 -12.35 -26.68 -5.14
CA MET A 454 -11.93 -25.96 -6.36
C MET A 454 -12.69 -24.65 -6.56
N THR A 455 -13.98 -24.62 -6.20
CA THR A 455 -14.86 -23.44 -6.32
C THR A 455 -14.98 -22.62 -5.02
N LYS A 456 -14.38 -23.08 -3.92
CA LYS A 456 -14.42 -22.42 -2.62
C LYS A 456 -13.33 -21.35 -2.55
N ALA A 457 -13.66 -20.18 -2.02
CA ALA A 457 -12.68 -19.13 -1.78
C ALA A 457 -11.61 -19.56 -0.78
N GLY A 458 -10.37 -19.12 -1.02
CA GLY A 458 -9.24 -19.33 -0.14
C GLY A 458 -9.32 -18.56 1.18
N ILE A 459 -8.47 -18.93 2.13
CA ILE A 459 -8.26 -18.12 3.33
C ILE A 459 -7.65 -16.77 2.94
N THR A 460 -8.18 -15.70 3.53
CA THR A 460 -7.70 -14.34 3.29
C THR A 460 -6.48 -14.02 4.16
N VAL A 461 -5.62 -13.10 3.71
CA VAL A 461 -4.39 -12.75 4.45
C VAL A 461 -4.71 -12.06 5.76
N SER A 462 -5.91 -11.52 5.96
CA SER A 462 -6.36 -11.02 7.27
C SER A 462 -6.71 -12.12 8.27
N ARG A 463 -6.89 -13.36 7.81
CA ARG A 463 -7.40 -14.51 8.59
C ARG A 463 -6.42 -15.69 8.63
N TRP A 464 -5.20 -15.53 8.09
CA TRP A 464 -4.20 -16.61 8.08
C TRP A 464 -3.87 -17.16 9.48
N ILE A 465 -3.85 -16.28 10.48
CA ILE A 465 -3.65 -16.64 11.89
C ILE A 465 -4.72 -17.63 12.33
N ASP A 466 -5.98 -17.35 11.98
CA ASP A 466 -7.11 -18.21 12.29
C ASP A 466 -7.02 -19.52 11.50
N GLY A 467 -6.57 -19.46 10.25
CA GLY A 467 -6.27 -20.65 9.45
C GLY A 467 -5.26 -21.61 10.10
N VAL A 468 -4.35 -21.11 10.96
CA VAL A 468 -3.39 -21.91 11.71
C VAL A 468 -3.92 -22.34 13.09
N LEU A 469 -4.55 -21.42 13.82
CA LEU A 469 -4.85 -21.57 15.25
C LEU A 469 -6.27 -22.06 15.54
N GLU A 470 -7.26 -21.74 14.70
CA GLU A 470 -8.64 -22.18 14.93
C GLU A 470 -8.78 -23.69 14.74
N LYS A 471 -9.86 -24.24 15.31
CA LYS A 471 -10.25 -25.63 15.02
C LYS A 471 -10.66 -25.77 13.56
N ASN A 472 -10.37 -26.91 12.93
CA ASN A 472 -10.76 -27.16 11.52
C ASN A 472 -12.27 -26.95 11.28
N GLU A 473 -13.13 -27.33 12.24
CA GLU A 473 -14.58 -27.14 12.16
C GLU A 473 -15.03 -25.66 12.11
N ASN A 474 -14.15 -24.72 12.49
CA ASN A 474 -14.40 -23.28 12.48
C ASN A 474 -13.82 -22.55 11.27
N ILE A 475 -13.16 -23.27 10.37
CA ILE A 475 -12.64 -22.72 9.12
C ILE A 475 -13.32 -23.39 7.93
N ASP A 476 -13.40 -22.65 6.84
CA ASP A 476 -14.04 -23.11 5.61
C ASP A 476 -13.25 -24.21 4.87
N GLN A 477 -12.00 -24.41 5.26
CA GLN A 477 -11.00 -25.23 4.59
C GLN A 477 -10.82 -26.54 5.36
N ASP A 478 -10.65 -27.66 4.66
CA ASP A 478 -10.56 -28.98 5.28
C ASP A 478 -9.43 -29.11 6.33
N PRO A 479 -8.17 -28.70 6.03
CA PRO A 479 -7.10 -28.66 7.02
C PRO A 479 -6.78 -27.23 7.52
N ASN A 480 -6.24 -27.15 8.74
CA ASN A 480 -5.46 -25.98 9.16
C ASN A 480 -4.26 -25.74 8.23
N ILE A 481 -3.84 -24.48 8.14
CA ILE A 481 -2.59 -24.08 7.49
C ILE A 481 -1.41 -24.65 8.29
N ARG A 482 -0.58 -25.45 7.62
CA ARG A 482 0.65 -26.07 8.11
C ARG A 482 1.90 -25.44 7.49
N GLY A 483 1.81 -24.99 6.24
CA GLY A 483 2.88 -24.29 5.54
C GLY A 483 2.46 -22.90 5.05
N LEU A 484 3.31 -21.90 5.25
CA LEU A 484 3.04 -20.51 4.90
C LEU A 484 4.18 -19.88 4.12
N PHE A 485 3.84 -19.23 3.01
CA PHE A 485 4.77 -18.45 2.20
C PHE A 485 4.38 -16.98 2.27
N PHE A 486 5.33 -16.14 2.67
CA PHE A 486 5.24 -14.69 2.50
C PHE A 486 6.22 -14.27 1.41
N TRP A 487 5.72 -14.02 0.19
CA TRP A 487 6.52 -13.59 -0.94
C TRP A 487 6.28 -12.12 -1.23
N GLY A 488 7.25 -11.28 -0.86
CA GLY A 488 7.18 -9.82 -1.00
C GLY A 488 6.13 -9.17 -0.09
N HIS A 489 5.83 -9.79 1.06
CA HIS A 489 4.78 -9.37 1.97
C HIS A 489 5.22 -9.53 3.43
N ALA A 490 4.73 -8.64 4.30
CA ALA A 490 4.86 -8.79 5.75
C ALA A 490 3.52 -8.52 6.46
N PRO A 491 3.16 -9.30 7.51
CA PRO A 491 1.88 -9.17 8.20
C PRO A 491 1.86 -8.02 9.21
N ASN A 492 2.89 -7.17 9.25
CA ASN A 492 3.06 -6.08 10.22
C ASN A 492 1.99 -4.97 10.13
N SER A 493 1.12 -5.02 9.12
CA SER A 493 -0.03 -4.11 8.99
C SER A 493 -1.31 -4.61 9.68
N GLN A 494 -1.31 -5.82 10.26
CA GLN A 494 -2.46 -6.33 11.04
C GLN A 494 -2.17 -6.25 12.54
N THR A 495 -3.22 -6.12 13.34
CA THR A 495 -3.15 -5.74 14.77
C THR A 495 -3.17 -6.93 15.73
N ARG A 496 -2.58 -8.08 15.36
CA ARG A 496 -2.61 -9.36 16.13
C ARG A 496 -1.22 -9.94 16.38
N GLY A 497 -0.27 -9.09 16.77
CA GLY A 497 1.16 -9.44 16.80
C GLY A 497 1.49 -10.69 17.65
N LEU A 498 0.85 -10.85 18.80
CA LEU A 498 1.05 -12.01 19.68
C LEU A 498 0.53 -13.29 19.02
N GLU A 499 -0.67 -13.25 18.45
CA GLU A 499 -1.27 -14.41 17.78
C GLU A 499 -0.55 -14.74 16.46
N MET A 500 -0.04 -13.74 15.74
CA MET A 500 0.83 -13.97 14.59
C MET A 500 2.09 -14.72 15.01
N GLN A 501 2.76 -14.29 16.08
CA GLN A 501 3.96 -14.95 16.55
C GLN A 501 3.65 -16.38 16.99
N ALA A 502 2.60 -16.59 17.78
CA ALA A 502 2.12 -17.92 18.15
C ALA A 502 1.85 -18.79 16.92
N ALA A 503 1.08 -18.31 15.94
CA ALA A 503 0.81 -19.02 14.69
C ALA A 503 2.10 -19.39 13.93
N MET A 504 3.08 -18.48 13.83
CA MET A 504 4.37 -18.77 13.20
C MET A 504 5.15 -19.91 13.87
N HIS A 505 4.97 -20.11 15.18
CA HIS A 505 5.57 -21.22 15.93
C HIS A 505 4.77 -22.53 15.85
N ALA A 506 3.50 -22.48 15.42
CA ALA A 506 2.66 -23.66 15.19
C ALA A 506 2.79 -24.26 13.77
N LEU A 507 3.38 -23.50 12.82
CA LEU A 507 3.62 -23.95 11.45
C LEU A 507 4.70 -25.04 11.36
N ASP A 508 4.53 -25.97 10.43
CA ASP A 508 5.59 -26.91 10.02
C ASP A 508 6.62 -26.25 9.10
N LEU A 509 6.15 -25.32 8.26
CA LEU A 509 6.95 -24.63 7.26
C LEU A 509 6.57 -23.15 7.20
N LEU A 510 7.58 -22.27 7.28
CA LEU A 510 7.45 -20.85 6.98
C LEU A 510 8.56 -20.44 6.00
N VAL A 511 8.18 -19.87 4.87
CA VAL A 511 9.11 -19.36 3.86
C VAL A 511 8.87 -17.89 3.66
N VAL A 512 9.90 -17.07 3.89
CA VAL A 512 9.88 -15.62 3.66
C VAL A 512 10.74 -15.32 2.45
N ILE A 513 10.18 -14.71 1.42
CA ILE A 513 10.88 -14.36 0.18
C ILE A 513 10.82 -12.85 0.03
N ASP A 514 11.94 -12.17 0.25
CA ASP A 514 11.98 -10.70 0.35
C ASP A 514 13.38 -10.17 0.00
N PRO A 515 13.52 -8.98 -0.60
CA PRO A 515 14.83 -8.35 -0.78
C PRO A 515 15.55 -8.04 0.55
N TYR A 516 14.82 -7.89 1.67
CA TYR A 516 15.40 -7.60 2.98
C TYR A 516 14.84 -8.52 4.07
N PRO A 517 15.56 -8.73 5.20
CA PRO A 517 15.00 -9.39 6.37
C PRO A 517 13.80 -8.60 6.91
N SER A 518 12.59 -9.04 6.56
CA SER A 518 11.35 -8.34 6.89
C SER A 518 10.92 -8.56 8.34
N ALA A 519 9.89 -7.84 8.78
CA ALA A 519 9.27 -8.05 10.09
C ALA A 519 8.83 -9.50 10.30
N THR A 520 8.39 -10.20 9.24
CA THR A 520 8.05 -11.63 9.27
C THR A 520 9.24 -12.48 9.70
N ALA A 521 10.40 -12.26 9.09
CA ALA A 521 11.61 -13.02 9.39
C ALA A 521 12.08 -12.78 10.84
N ALA A 522 11.97 -11.54 11.31
CA ALA A 522 12.26 -11.19 12.70
C ALA A 522 11.28 -11.86 13.68
N MET A 523 9.98 -11.73 13.44
CA MET A 523 8.92 -12.34 14.27
C MET A 523 9.04 -13.85 14.37
N ALA A 524 9.34 -14.52 13.26
CA ALA A 524 9.54 -15.96 13.23
C ALA A 524 10.77 -16.40 14.05
N ALA A 525 11.79 -15.56 14.20
CA ALA A 525 12.98 -15.87 15.00
C ALA A 525 12.82 -15.56 16.50
N MET A 526 11.87 -14.70 16.86
CA MET A 526 11.64 -14.31 18.25
C MET A 526 11.08 -15.49 19.07
N PRO A 527 11.63 -15.76 20.27
CA PRO A 527 11.05 -16.75 21.19
C PRO A 527 9.66 -16.30 21.65
N LEU A 528 8.79 -17.27 21.94
CA LEU A 528 7.49 -16.98 22.56
C LEU A 528 7.69 -16.64 24.04
N ASP A 529 7.04 -15.58 24.48
CA ASP A 529 6.87 -15.27 25.89
C ASP A 529 5.66 -16.02 26.48
N GLU A 530 5.37 -15.79 27.76
CA GLU A 530 4.24 -16.44 28.44
C GLU A 530 2.89 -16.15 27.77
N GLN A 531 2.71 -14.96 27.18
CA GLN A 531 1.47 -14.59 26.50
C GLN A 531 1.32 -15.33 25.17
N GLY A 532 2.40 -15.39 24.37
CA GLY A 532 2.42 -16.18 23.13
C GLY A 532 2.22 -17.67 23.38
N MET A 533 2.81 -18.22 24.46
CA MET A 533 2.58 -19.61 24.88
C MET A 533 1.13 -19.84 25.32
N LYS A 534 0.51 -18.88 26.01
CA LYS A 534 -0.91 -18.94 26.38
C LYS A 534 -1.80 -18.99 25.14
N VAL A 535 -1.53 -18.17 24.12
CA VAL A 535 -2.29 -18.19 22.85
C VAL A 535 -2.27 -19.57 22.21
N LEU A 536 -1.10 -20.23 22.13
CA LEU A 536 -1.00 -21.58 21.59
C LEU A 536 -1.78 -22.59 22.42
N LYS A 537 -1.65 -22.53 23.75
CA LYS A 537 -2.35 -23.43 24.67
C LYS A 537 -3.87 -23.30 24.54
N ASP A 538 -4.37 -22.07 24.49
CA ASP A 538 -5.81 -21.79 24.32
C ASP A 538 -6.33 -22.31 22.97
N ALA A 539 -5.49 -22.26 21.93
CA ALA A 539 -5.77 -22.83 20.61
C ALA A 539 -5.61 -24.38 20.55
N GLY A 540 -5.22 -25.04 21.65
CA GLY A 540 -4.94 -26.47 21.66
C GLY A 540 -3.71 -26.87 20.82
N LYS A 541 -2.80 -25.92 20.58
CA LYS A 541 -1.57 -26.10 19.81
C LYS A 541 -0.34 -26.09 20.72
N GLN A 542 0.78 -26.58 20.20
CA GLN A 542 2.09 -26.52 20.85
C GLN A 542 3.10 -25.95 19.85
N PRO A 543 4.16 -25.26 20.32
CA PRO A 543 5.22 -24.81 19.44
C PRO A 543 5.93 -26.02 18.82
N LYS A 544 6.16 -25.97 17.51
CA LYS A 544 6.85 -27.04 16.78
C LYS A 544 8.35 -26.87 16.89
N ALA A 545 8.99 -27.79 17.60
CA ALA A 545 10.44 -27.78 17.82
C ALA A 545 11.24 -27.97 16.51
N ASP A 546 10.67 -28.71 15.56
CA ASP A 546 11.25 -29.06 14.25
C ASP A 546 10.73 -28.17 13.11
N ARG A 547 10.11 -27.02 13.42
CA ARG A 547 9.60 -26.10 12.39
C ARG A 547 10.69 -25.67 11.42
N ALA A 548 10.41 -25.73 10.13
CA ALA A 548 11.34 -25.35 9.09
C ALA A 548 11.06 -23.90 8.67
N VAL A 549 12.00 -22.99 8.94
CA VAL A 549 11.84 -21.56 8.62
C VAL A 549 12.97 -21.10 7.71
N TYR A 550 12.60 -20.54 6.56
CA TYR A 550 13.52 -20.11 5.51
C TYR A 550 13.33 -18.63 5.18
N LEU A 551 14.42 -17.98 4.84
CA LEU A 551 14.48 -16.61 4.35
C LEU A 551 15.25 -16.61 3.03
N LEU A 552 14.58 -16.28 1.94
CA LEU A 552 15.11 -16.35 0.57
C LEU A 552 15.23 -14.95 -0.04
N PRO A 553 16.34 -14.63 -0.73
CA PRO A 553 16.51 -13.34 -1.39
C PRO A 553 15.58 -13.21 -2.59
N ALA A 554 14.99 -12.04 -2.75
CA ALA A 554 14.21 -11.68 -3.93
C ALA A 554 14.86 -10.54 -4.72
N ALA A 555 14.69 -10.62 -6.04
CA ALA A 555 14.95 -9.49 -6.92
C ALA A 555 13.76 -8.52 -6.90
N THR A 556 14.06 -7.23 -6.99
CA THR A 556 13.06 -6.18 -7.23
C THR A 556 12.80 -6.08 -8.73
N GLN A 557 11.68 -5.45 -9.11
CA GLN A 557 11.35 -5.21 -10.54
C GLN A 557 12.44 -4.43 -11.31
N LEU A 558 13.30 -3.72 -10.57
CA LEU A 558 14.40 -2.92 -11.10
C LEU A 558 15.62 -3.77 -11.49
N GLU A 559 15.71 -5.00 -10.97
CA GLU A 559 16.81 -5.94 -11.24
C GLU A 559 16.41 -7.03 -12.24
N THR A 560 15.11 -7.20 -12.47
CA THR A 560 14.58 -8.21 -13.41
C THR A 560 14.31 -7.64 -14.80
N SER A 561 14.40 -6.32 -14.99
CA SER A 561 14.34 -5.67 -16.30
C SER A 561 15.77 -5.45 -16.82
N GLY A 562 16.21 -6.38 -17.68
CA GLY A 562 17.48 -6.31 -18.41
C GLY A 562 17.53 -5.16 -19.40
#